data_AF-A0A2E0SXF5-F1
#
_entry.id   AF-A0A2E0SXF5-F1
#
_cell.length_a   1.000
_cell.length_b   1.000
_cell.length_c   1.000
_cell.angle_alpha   90.00
_cell.angle_beta   90.00
_cell.angle_gamma   90.00
#
_symmetry.space_group_name_H-M   'P 1'
#
loop_
_entity.id
_entity.type
_entity.pdbx_description
1 polymer ?
#
loop_
_entity_poly.entity_id
_entity_poly.type
_entity_poly.pdbx_seq_one_letter_code
_entity_poly.pdbx_strand_id
1 'polypeptide(L)'
;MEPSTRSESRSARSEPGQARVRHGGRREACRPPEYTGGVPQSASAVDRPELSVSEITPEVVRHLAHLARIGLTDDEIGHLTDELGAIVDSVAKVSEVATPDVPATSHPIALGMVTRPDVVGETLTTEQALSGAPAHDGSRFKVSAILGEEQ
;
A
#
# COMPACT_ATOMS: atom_id res chain seq x y z
N MET A 1 24.81 -70.74 35.25
CA MET A 1 23.82 -69.93 34.50
C MET A 1 24.30 -68.49 34.61
N GLU A 2 24.62 -67.87 33.47
CA GLU A 2 25.55 -66.74 33.29
C GLU A 2 25.15 -65.39 33.92
N PRO A 3 26.13 -64.49 34.19
CA PRO A 3 25.96 -63.05 34.37
C PRO A 3 26.31 -62.26 33.08
N SER A 4 26.18 -60.91 33.09
CA SER A 4 26.58 -59.93 32.04
C SER A 4 25.52 -59.69 30.94
N THR A 5 25.23 -58.51 30.38
CA THR A 5 25.91 -57.21 30.24
C THR A 5 24.89 -56.06 30.12
N ARG A 6 25.33 -54.86 30.50
CA ARG A 6 24.83 -53.54 30.10
C ARG A 6 24.73 -53.42 28.57
N SER A 7 23.59 -52.95 28.04
CA SER A 7 23.49 -52.47 26.66
C SER A 7 22.57 -51.25 26.58
N GLU A 8 23.19 -50.10 26.40
CA GLU A 8 22.57 -48.82 26.06
C GLU A 8 21.90 -48.92 24.69
N SER A 9 20.57 -48.77 24.63
CA SER A 9 19.86 -48.56 23.37
C SER A 9 19.74 -47.06 23.12
N ARG A 10 20.68 -46.54 22.32
CA ARG A 10 20.54 -45.26 21.63
C ARG A 10 19.30 -45.32 20.72
N SER A 11 18.38 -44.37 20.86
CA SER A 11 17.51 -44.00 19.76
C SER A 11 17.30 -42.48 19.74
N ALA A 12 17.30 -41.96 18.53
CA ALA A 12 17.87 -40.69 18.14
C ALA A 12 17.06 -39.46 18.58
N ARG A 13 17.76 -38.46 19.15
CA ARG A 13 17.30 -37.07 19.08
C ARG A 13 17.40 -36.64 17.61
N SER A 14 16.27 -36.33 17.01
CA SER A 14 16.24 -35.66 15.71
C SER A 14 16.76 -34.24 15.89
N GLU A 15 17.98 -33.99 15.43
CA GLU A 15 18.53 -32.65 15.35
C GLU A 15 17.76 -31.82 14.31
N PRO A 16 17.47 -30.54 14.57
CA PRO A 16 16.94 -29.64 13.56
C PRO A 16 18.00 -29.40 12.49
N GLY A 17 17.63 -29.66 11.24
CA GLY A 17 18.49 -29.51 10.07
C GLY A 17 19.10 -28.11 10.00
N GLN A 18 20.41 -28.04 10.21
CA GLN A 18 21.19 -26.83 10.02
C GLN A 18 21.14 -26.45 8.55
N ALA A 19 20.41 -25.38 8.23
CA ALA A 19 20.41 -24.76 6.92
C ALA A 19 21.84 -24.30 6.61
N ARG A 20 22.50 -24.99 5.67
CA ARG A 20 23.85 -24.63 5.22
C ARG A 20 23.80 -23.26 4.54
N VAL A 21 24.30 -22.23 5.23
CA VAL A 21 24.60 -20.94 4.62
C VAL A 21 25.72 -21.15 3.62
N ARG A 22 25.40 -21.11 2.32
CA ARG A 22 26.42 -21.05 1.27
C ARG A 22 27.06 -19.67 1.29
N HIS A 23 28.23 -19.57 1.91
CA HIS A 23 29.16 -18.46 1.69
C HIS A 23 29.87 -18.66 0.34
N GLY A 24 29.86 -17.64 -0.50
CA GLY A 24 30.79 -17.53 -1.63
C GLY A 24 30.13 -17.39 -3.00
N GLY A 25 29.80 -16.14 -3.35
CA GLY A 25 29.52 -15.72 -4.71
C GLY A 25 29.38 -14.20 -4.68
N ARG A 26 30.38 -13.47 -5.21
CA ARG A 26 30.33 -12.00 -5.32
C ARG A 26 29.00 -11.63 -5.97
N ARG A 27 28.11 -10.99 -5.20
CA ARG A 27 26.94 -10.35 -5.78
C ARG A 27 27.48 -9.17 -6.58
N GLU A 28 27.57 -9.38 -7.89
CA GLU A 28 27.67 -8.30 -8.85
C GLU A 28 26.61 -7.28 -8.44
N ALA A 29 27.05 -6.09 -8.00
CA ALA A 29 26.15 -5.05 -7.57
C ALA A 29 25.15 -4.83 -8.71
N CYS A 30 23.85 -4.85 -8.40
CA CYS A 30 22.84 -4.34 -9.32
C CYS A 30 23.18 -2.86 -9.56
N ARG A 31 24.00 -2.59 -10.58
CA ARG A 31 24.30 -1.24 -11.03
C ARG A 31 23.00 -0.73 -11.61
N PRO A 32 22.34 0.27 -11.01
CA PRO A 32 21.14 0.83 -11.62
C PRO A 32 21.52 1.39 -13.00
N PRO A 33 20.64 1.25 -14.01
CA PRO A 33 20.84 1.97 -15.26
C PRO A 33 20.89 3.47 -14.97
N GLU A 34 21.82 4.19 -15.60
CA GLU A 34 21.84 5.65 -15.54
C GLU A 34 20.58 6.17 -16.25
N TYR A 35 19.58 6.58 -15.45
CA TYR A 35 18.36 7.14 -15.97
C TYR A 35 18.61 8.60 -16.37
N THR A 36 18.94 8.81 -17.64
CA THR A 36 19.08 10.14 -18.27
C THR A 36 17.77 10.65 -18.89
N GLY A 37 16.65 9.93 -18.69
CA GLY A 37 15.37 10.28 -19.28
C GLY A 37 14.62 11.34 -18.47
N GLY A 38 14.37 12.52 -19.06
CA GLY A 38 13.31 13.39 -18.55
C GLY A 38 11.97 12.66 -18.56
N VAL A 39 11.07 13.00 -17.64
CA VAL A 39 9.69 12.51 -17.67
C VAL A 39 9.08 12.93 -19.02
N PRO A 40 8.57 12.00 -19.85
CA PRO A 40 7.86 12.38 -21.06
C PRO A 40 6.61 13.18 -20.65
N GLN A 41 6.52 14.43 -21.10
CA GLN A 41 5.45 15.37 -20.73
C GLN A 41 4.10 15.10 -21.42
N SER A 42 3.88 13.92 -22.00
CA SER A 42 2.59 13.59 -22.61
C SER A 42 2.19 12.14 -22.34
N ALA A 43 1.72 11.90 -21.12
CA ALA A 43 0.78 10.81 -20.89
C ALA A 43 -0.54 11.18 -21.60
N SER A 44 -0.75 10.64 -22.79
CA SER A 44 -2.02 10.72 -23.50
C SER A 44 -3.14 10.14 -22.63
N ALA A 45 -4.27 10.86 -22.60
CA ALA A 45 -5.44 10.60 -21.78
C ALA A 45 -5.90 9.13 -21.85
N VAL A 46 -5.89 8.46 -20.71
CA VAL A 46 -6.78 7.33 -20.46
C VAL A 46 -8.19 7.89 -20.57
N ASP A 47 -9.04 7.28 -21.39
CA ASP A 47 -10.47 7.60 -21.50
C ASP A 47 -11.12 7.37 -20.13
N ARG A 48 -11.11 8.41 -19.30
CA ARG A 48 -11.76 8.44 -18.00
C ARG A 48 -13.18 8.92 -18.28
N PRO A 49 -14.22 8.28 -17.73
CA PRO A 49 -15.55 8.87 -17.78
C PRO A 49 -15.43 10.28 -17.19
N GLU A 50 -15.76 11.29 -18.00
CA GLU A 50 -15.92 12.66 -17.51
C GLU A 50 -17.06 12.60 -16.49
N LEU A 51 -16.69 12.56 -15.21
CA LEU A 51 -17.56 13.09 -14.18
C LEU A 51 -17.62 14.59 -14.46
N SER A 52 -18.61 15.03 -15.23
CA SER A 52 -18.96 16.44 -15.22
C SER A 52 -19.34 16.75 -13.78
N VAL A 53 -18.45 17.43 -13.06
CA VAL A 53 -18.60 17.89 -11.67
C VAL A 53 -19.64 19.02 -11.60
N SER A 54 -20.70 18.92 -12.41
CA SER A 54 -21.71 19.96 -12.57
C SER A 54 -22.90 19.71 -11.67
N GLU A 55 -23.13 18.48 -11.19
CA GLU A 55 -24.18 18.19 -10.23
C GLU A 55 -23.73 17.12 -9.22
N ILE A 56 -23.69 17.48 -7.94
CA ILE A 56 -23.51 16.51 -6.86
C ILE A 56 -24.88 15.91 -6.55
N THR A 57 -25.06 14.64 -6.90
CA THR A 57 -26.29 13.88 -6.61
C THR A 57 -26.06 12.83 -5.53
N PRO A 58 -27.13 12.33 -4.87
CA PRO A 58 -27.02 11.25 -3.89
C PRO A 58 -26.32 9.99 -4.42
N GLU A 59 -26.50 9.66 -5.70
CA GLU A 59 -25.83 8.54 -6.37
C GLU A 59 -24.32 8.78 -6.51
N VAL A 60 -23.92 10.01 -6.85
CA VAL A 60 -22.51 10.41 -6.91
C VAL A 60 -21.89 10.32 -5.52
N VAL A 61 -22.57 10.81 -4.48
CA VAL A 61 -22.09 10.70 -3.09
C VAL A 61 -21.94 9.25 -2.66
N ARG A 62 -22.91 8.39 -2.98
CA ARG A 62 -22.83 6.95 -2.70
C ARG A 62 -21.66 6.28 -3.44
N HIS A 63 -21.43 6.68 -4.69
CA HIS A 63 -20.29 6.18 -5.46
C HIS A 63 -18.95 6.63 -4.86
N LEU A 64 -18.82 7.90 -4.48
CA LEU A 64 -17.63 8.43 -3.81
C LEU A 64 -17.37 7.74 -2.48
N ALA A 65 -18.40 7.52 -1.67
CA ALA A 65 -18.30 6.80 -0.41
C ALA A 65 -17.78 5.36 -0.61
N HIS A 66 -18.25 4.67 -1.65
CA HIS A 66 -17.74 3.34 -2.02
C HIS A 66 -16.24 3.38 -2.38
N LEU A 67 -15.81 4.34 -3.21
CA LEU A 67 -14.41 4.50 -3.58
C LEU A 67 -13.52 4.82 -2.37
N ALA A 68 -14.03 5.63 -1.45
CA ALA A 68 -13.34 6.03 -0.22
C ALA A 68 -13.45 4.99 0.91
N ARG A 69 -14.19 3.90 0.71
CA ARG A 69 -14.48 2.86 1.74
C ARG A 69 -15.15 3.42 3.00
N ILE A 70 -16.04 4.40 2.82
CA ILE A 70 -16.84 5.00 3.89
C ILE A 70 -18.26 4.43 3.83
N GLY A 71 -18.74 3.87 4.94
CA GLY A 71 -20.14 3.44 5.08
C GLY A 71 -21.00 4.61 5.53
N LEU A 72 -21.88 5.10 4.64
CA LEU A 72 -22.81 6.18 4.93
C LEU A 72 -24.25 5.65 5.02
N THR A 73 -25.02 6.22 5.93
CA THR A 73 -26.48 6.07 6.00
C THR A 73 -27.16 6.94 4.94
N ASP A 74 -28.42 6.65 4.60
CA ASP A 74 -29.16 7.44 3.61
C ASP A 74 -29.38 8.89 4.07
N ASP A 75 -29.54 9.12 5.38
CA ASP A 75 -29.64 10.48 5.95
C ASP A 75 -28.33 11.27 5.77
N GLU A 76 -27.19 10.63 6.02
CA GLU A 76 -25.87 11.24 5.79
C GLU A 76 -25.60 11.51 4.32
N ILE A 77 -26.08 10.64 3.41
CA ILE A 77 -25.99 10.87 1.96
C ILE A 77 -26.75 12.13 1.58
N GLY A 78 -27.97 12.32 2.10
CA GLY A 78 -28.75 13.54 1.86
C GLY A 78 -27.99 14.80 2.31
N HIS A 79 -27.51 14.80 3.55
CA HIS A 79 -26.77 15.92 4.12
C HIS A 79 -25.48 16.24 3.34
N LEU A 80 -24.68 15.22 3.03
CA LEU A 80 -23.41 15.40 2.32
C LEU A 80 -23.61 15.82 0.86
N THR A 81 -24.74 15.49 0.25
CA THR A 81 -25.06 15.96 -1.11
C THR A 81 -25.12 17.48 -1.14
N ASP A 82 -25.82 18.11 -0.19
CA ASP A 82 -25.94 19.56 -0.09
C ASP A 82 -24.59 20.23 0.25
N GLU A 83 -23.87 19.69 1.24
CA GLU A 83 -22.59 20.25 1.67
C GLU A 83 -21.51 20.17 0.59
N LEU A 84 -21.39 19.02 -0.09
CA LEU A 84 -20.43 18.83 -1.17
C LEU A 84 -20.79 19.68 -2.39
N GLY A 85 -22.08 19.89 -2.67
CA GLY A 85 -22.54 20.84 -3.69
C GLY A 85 -22.01 22.25 -3.42
N ALA A 86 -22.21 22.77 -2.20
CA ALA A 86 -21.72 24.09 -1.80
C ALA A 86 -20.19 24.21 -1.88
N ILE A 87 -19.45 23.15 -1.53
CA ILE A 87 -17.98 23.11 -1.63
C ILE A 87 -17.53 23.18 -3.09
N VAL A 88 -18.14 22.38 -3.97
CA VAL A 88 -17.83 22.36 -5.41
C VAL A 88 -18.09 23.72 -6.03
N ASP A 89 -19.23 24.36 -5.72
CA ASP A 89 -19.56 25.71 -6.18
C ASP A 89 -18.52 26.74 -5.71
N SER A 90 -18.02 26.61 -4.48
CA SER A 90 -16.97 27.48 -3.98
C SER A 90 -15.64 27.25 -4.70
N VAL A 91 -15.29 26.01 -5.02
CA VAL A 91 -14.05 25.65 -5.74
C VAL A 91 -14.12 26.07 -7.21
N ALA A 92 -15.30 26.09 -7.83
CA ALA A 92 -15.50 26.54 -9.21
C ALA A 92 -14.98 27.97 -9.45
N LYS A 93 -15.00 28.83 -8.43
CA LYS A 93 -14.43 30.19 -8.48
C LYS A 93 -12.93 30.21 -8.78
N VAL A 94 -12.19 29.15 -8.42
CA VAL A 94 -10.75 29.04 -8.73
C VAL A 94 -10.53 28.92 -10.24
N SER A 95 -11.45 28.28 -10.97
CA SER A 95 -11.40 28.14 -12.43
C SER A 95 -11.56 29.48 -13.17
N GLU A 96 -12.07 30.53 -12.52
CA GLU A 96 -12.14 31.88 -13.11
C GLU A 96 -10.76 32.51 -13.28
N VAL A 97 -9.77 32.07 -12.49
CA VAL A 97 -8.41 32.64 -12.46
C VAL A 97 -7.37 31.67 -13.02
N ALA A 98 -7.60 30.36 -12.91
CA ALA A 98 -6.69 29.33 -13.41
C ALA A 98 -6.77 29.22 -14.95
N THR A 99 -5.80 29.79 -15.66
CA THR A 99 -5.70 29.69 -17.12
C THR A 99 -4.76 28.57 -17.56
N PRO A 100 -4.85 28.08 -18.82
CA PRO A 100 -3.91 27.08 -19.36
C PRO A 100 -2.44 27.52 -19.36
N ASP A 101 -2.18 28.82 -19.29
CA ASP A 101 -0.83 29.40 -19.25
C ASP A 101 -0.18 29.31 -17.86
N VAL A 102 -0.95 28.98 -16.81
CA VAL A 102 -0.43 28.76 -15.46
C VAL A 102 -0.05 27.29 -15.32
N PRO A 103 1.26 26.95 -15.25
CA PRO A 103 1.67 25.56 -15.09
C PRO A 103 1.21 25.00 -13.74
N ALA A 104 0.72 23.77 -13.75
CA ALA A 104 0.32 23.07 -12.53
C ALA A 104 1.52 22.94 -11.57
N THR A 105 1.31 23.33 -10.32
CA THR A 105 2.35 23.27 -9.28
C THR A 105 2.15 22.02 -8.42
N SER A 106 2.96 20.98 -8.63
CA SER A 106 2.90 19.75 -7.81
C SER A 106 3.64 19.88 -6.48
N HIS A 107 4.78 20.58 -6.49
CA HIS A 107 5.61 20.81 -5.29
C HIS A 107 5.93 22.31 -5.21
N PRO A 108 5.82 22.94 -4.03
CA PRO A 108 6.11 24.36 -3.87
C PRO A 108 7.61 24.69 -3.95
N ILE A 109 8.47 23.66 -3.89
CA ILE A 109 9.92 23.76 -4.00
C ILE A 109 10.37 22.83 -5.13
N ALA A 110 11.39 23.22 -5.89
CA ALA A 110 11.98 22.37 -6.90
C ALA A 110 12.56 21.10 -6.26
N LEU A 111 11.97 19.95 -6.57
CA LEU A 111 12.46 18.64 -6.15
C LEU A 111 13.07 17.91 -7.34
N GLY A 112 14.28 17.39 -7.16
CA GLY A 112 14.84 16.37 -8.05
C GLY A 112 14.34 14.99 -7.66
N MET A 113 14.49 14.02 -8.57
CA MET A 113 14.27 12.61 -8.21
C MET A 113 15.34 12.18 -7.20
N VAL A 114 14.94 11.97 -5.95
CA VAL A 114 15.84 11.51 -4.89
C VAL A 114 15.85 9.98 -4.87
N THR A 115 17.03 9.39 -5.02
CA THR A 115 17.22 7.95 -4.92
C THR A 115 17.81 7.58 -3.57
N ARG A 116 17.46 6.39 -3.08
CA ARG A 116 18.08 5.77 -1.91
C ARG A 116 19.06 4.68 -2.38
N PRO A 117 20.25 4.55 -1.79
CA PRO A 117 21.14 3.42 -2.08
C PRO A 117 20.46 2.08 -1.75
N ASP A 118 20.76 1.05 -2.54
CA ASP A 118 20.28 -0.31 -2.31
C ASP A 118 21.11 -1.01 -1.23
N VAL A 119 20.87 -0.63 0.02
CA VAL A 119 21.52 -1.21 1.21
C VAL A 119 20.45 -1.62 2.21
N VAL A 120 20.67 -2.77 2.86
CA VAL A 120 19.77 -3.27 3.91
C VAL A 120 19.82 -2.30 5.10
N GLY A 121 18.66 -1.76 5.47
CA GLY A 121 18.50 -0.89 6.63
C GLY A 121 18.07 -1.66 7.88
N GLU A 122 17.92 -0.93 8.99
CA GLU A 122 17.32 -1.45 10.21
C GLU A 122 15.85 -1.84 9.97
N THR A 123 15.44 -3.00 10.47
CA THR A 123 14.08 -3.52 10.34
C THR A 123 13.40 -3.57 11.70
N LEU A 124 12.10 -3.29 11.74
CA LEU A 124 11.30 -3.49 12.94
C LEU A 124 11.29 -4.96 13.36
N THR A 125 11.22 -5.21 14.68
CA THR A 125 10.88 -6.54 15.19
C THR A 125 9.39 -6.84 14.92
N THR A 126 9.03 -8.12 14.92
CA THR A 126 7.61 -8.54 14.77
C THR A 126 6.71 -7.88 15.82
N GLU A 127 7.19 -7.79 17.08
CA GLU A 127 6.46 -7.16 18.17
C GLU A 127 6.25 -5.66 17.91
N GLN A 128 7.28 -4.94 17.46
CA GLN A 128 7.17 -3.53 17.10
C GLN A 128 6.19 -3.32 15.95
N ALA A 129 6.25 -4.15 14.91
CA ALA A 129 5.37 -4.05 13.75
C ALA A 129 3.89 -4.33 14.10
N LEU A 130 3.62 -5.20 15.07
CA LEU A 130 2.26 -5.56 15.50
C LEU A 130 1.73 -4.72 16.67
N SER A 131 2.54 -3.83 17.24
CA SER A 131 2.18 -3.03 18.44
C SER A 131 0.90 -2.21 18.28
N GLY A 132 0.56 -1.79 17.05
CA GLY A 132 -0.66 -1.05 16.71
C GLY A 132 -1.75 -1.89 16.05
N ALA A 133 -1.58 -3.21 15.94
CA ALA A 133 -2.55 -4.07 15.27
C ALA A 133 -3.81 -4.24 16.13
N PRO A 134 -5.02 -3.91 15.64
CA PRO A 134 -6.27 -4.16 16.38
C PRO A 134 -6.48 -5.65 16.70
N ALA A 135 -6.01 -6.53 15.83
CA ALA A 135 -5.99 -7.97 16.04
C ALA A 135 -4.83 -8.62 15.27
N HIS A 136 -4.18 -9.62 15.88
CA HIS A 136 -3.15 -10.42 15.24
C HIS A 136 -3.27 -11.89 15.64
N ASP A 137 -2.75 -12.78 14.81
CA ASP A 137 -2.61 -14.21 15.09
C ASP A 137 -1.14 -14.59 14.97
N GLY A 138 -0.50 -14.84 16.11
CA GLY A 138 0.96 -14.99 16.19
C GLY A 138 1.66 -13.78 15.58
N SER A 139 2.41 -14.01 14.50
CA SER A 139 3.21 -13.00 13.79
C SER A 139 2.51 -12.32 12.61
N ARG A 140 1.18 -12.43 12.48
CA ARG A 140 0.41 -11.94 11.32
C ARG A 140 -0.76 -11.05 11.73
N PHE A 141 -1.07 -10.05 10.91
CA PHE A 141 -2.31 -9.30 11.04
C PHE A 141 -3.52 -10.19 10.75
N LYS A 142 -4.56 -10.08 11.57
CA LYS A 142 -5.79 -10.84 11.39
C LYS A 142 -6.81 -10.00 10.63
N VAL A 143 -7.30 -10.51 9.51
CA VAL A 143 -8.33 -9.87 8.66
C VAL A 143 -9.41 -10.89 8.29
N SER A 144 -10.59 -10.41 7.92
CA SER A 144 -11.61 -11.26 7.30
C SER A 144 -11.13 -11.74 5.94
N ALA A 145 -11.35 -13.03 5.63
CA ALA A 145 -11.01 -13.57 4.32
C ALA A 145 -11.86 -12.90 3.22
N ILE A 146 -11.22 -12.57 2.09
CA ILE A 146 -11.88 -11.90 0.96
C ILE A 146 -12.55 -12.91 0.00
N LEU A 147 -12.06 -14.15 -0.01
CA LEU A 147 -12.61 -15.26 -0.79
C LEU A 147 -13.42 -16.17 0.15
N GLY A 148 -14.69 -15.83 0.35
CA GLY A 148 -15.72 -16.78 0.79
C GLY A 148 -16.35 -17.42 -0.44
N GLU A 149 -16.84 -18.66 -0.30
CA GLU A 149 -17.50 -19.44 -1.36
C GLU A 149 -18.55 -18.60 -2.11
N GLU A 150 -18.49 -18.64 -3.45
CA GLU A 150 -19.41 -17.95 -4.35
C GLU A 150 -20.88 -18.20 -3.94
N GLN A 151 -21.64 -17.12 -3.71
CA GLN A 151 -23.10 -17.14 -3.73
C GLN A 151 -23.61 -15.93 -4.50
#